data_AF-A0A5J5JZ71-F1
#
_entry.id   AF-A0A5J5JZ71-F1
#
_cell.length_a   1.000
_cell.length_b   1.000
_cell.length_c   1.000
_cell.angle_alpha   90.00
_cell.angle_beta   90.00
_cell.angle_gamma   90.00
#
_symmetry.space_group_name_H-M   'P 1'
#
loop_
_entity.id
_entity.type
_entity.pdbx_description
1 polymer ?
#
loop_
_entity_poly.entity_id
_entity_poly.type
_entity_poly.pdbx_seq_one_letter_code
_entity_poly.pdbx_strand_id
1 'polypeptide(L)'
;MGDCAAKGSGVDIPLPPPYHGIHVGPAWDDHERITWLKPTPRSDRVRVRRHTCECKPTIYELCQAGGLLFVRRTEREPEVKVRETERLITVRIVPLWTKLLTGEAR
;
A
#
# COMPACT_ATOMS: atom_id res chain seq x y z
N MET A 1 38.82 -0.23 -41.83
CA MET A 1 37.52 -0.06 -41.12
C MET A 1 37.79 -0.47 -39.68
N GLY A 2 38.12 0.40 -38.73
CA GLY A 2 37.39 1.57 -38.28
C GLY A 2 36.91 1.28 -36.86
N ASP A 3 37.84 1.21 -35.91
CA ASP A 3 37.60 1.02 -34.48
C ASP A 3 36.53 2.01 -33.99
N CYS A 4 35.41 1.48 -33.52
CA CYS A 4 34.40 2.27 -32.83
C CYS A 4 34.91 2.52 -31.40
N ALA A 5 35.64 3.63 -31.24
CA ALA A 5 36.04 4.16 -29.95
C ALA A 5 34.83 4.26 -29.00
N ALA A 6 34.94 3.58 -27.86
CA ALA A 6 33.99 3.69 -26.76
C ALA A 6 33.88 5.18 -26.36
N LYS A 7 32.73 5.79 -26.64
CA LYS A 7 32.46 7.16 -26.24
C LYS A 7 32.32 7.23 -24.72
N GLY A 8 33.31 7.88 -24.12
CA GLY A 8 33.19 8.76 -22.96
C GLY A 8 32.59 8.13 -21.70
N SER A 9 33.45 7.94 -20.71
CA SER A 9 33.10 7.81 -19.29
C SER A 9 32.16 8.94 -18.89
N GLY A 10 30.84 8.69 -18.99
CA GLY A 10 29.87 9.47 -18.25
C GLY A 10 30.26 9.38 -16.79
N VAL A 11 30.35 10.53 -16.13
CA VAL A 11 30.50 10.58 -14.67
C VAL A 11 29.42 9.67 -14.11
N ASP A 12 29.83 8.62 -13.39
CA ASP A 12 28.92 7.68 -12.75
C ASP A 12 28.24 8.43 -11.60
N ILE A 13 27.19 9.18 -11.95
CA ILE A 13 26.37 9.92 -10.99
C ILE A 13 25.55 8.88 -10.28
N PRO A 14 25.76 8.64 -8.97
CA PRO A 14 24.99 7.65 -8.24
C PRO A 14 23.51 7.99 -8.37
N LEU A 15 22.71 7.03 -8.82
CA LEU A 15 21.26 7.19 -8.81
C LEU A 15 20.83 7.44 -7.36
N PRO A 16 19.89 8.38 -7.12
CA PRO A 16 19.33 8.53 -5.78
C PRO A 16 18.72 7.19 -5.34
N PRO A 17 18.72 6.91 -4.03
CA PRO A 17 18.09 5.71 -3.52
C PRO A 17 16.62 5.63 -4.01
N PRO A 18 16.09 4.41 -4.25
CA PRO A 18 14.73 4.25 -4.73
C PRO A 18 13.74 5.03 -3.85
N TYR A 19 12.85 5.80 -4.48
CA TYR A 19 11.84 6.52 -3.74
C TYR A 19 10.88 5.53 -3.07
N HIS A 20 10.77 5.65 -1.75
CA HIS A 20 9.85 4.84 -0.94
C HIS A 20 8.69 5.70 -0.43
N GLY A 21 7.48 5.14 -0.51
CA GLY A 21 6.29 5.71 0.10
C GLY A 21 6.18 5.37 1.59
N ILE A 22 4.99 5.55 2.16
CA ILE A 22 4.74 5.25 3.57
C ILE A 22 4.76 3.72 3.79
N HIS A 23 5.49 3.27 4.80
CA HIS A 23 5.46 1.89 5.26
C HIS A 23 4.56 1.73 6.48
N VAL A 24 3.97 0.54 6.62
CA VAL A 24 3.35 0.13 7.88
C VAL A 24 4.45 -0.19 8.87
N GLY A 25 4.34 0.36 10.08
CA GLY A 25 5.20 0.01 11.20
C GLY A 25 5.09 -1.48 11.57
N PRO A 26 6.05 -2.01 12.35
CA PRO A 26 5.90 -3.33 12.93
C PRO A 26 4.64 -3.39 13.80
N ALA A 27 3.93 -4.51 13.79
CA ALA A 27 2.77 -4.70 14.65
C ALA A 27 3.20 -4.62 16.12
N TRP A 28 2.42 -3.93 16.94
CA TRP A 28 2.64 -3.92 18.39
C TRP A 28 2.22 -5.26 18.99
N ASP A 29 2.74 -5.59 20.16
CA ASP A 29 2.44 -6.85 20.84
C ASP A 29 0.92 -7.02 21.09
N ASP A 30 0.26 -5.95 21.53
CA ASP A 30 -1.19 -5.90 21.81
C ASP A 30 -1.99 -5.16 20.71
N HIS A 31 -1.62 -5.34 19.45
CA HIS A 31 -2.31 -4.68 18.35
C HIS A 31 -3.80 -5.07 18.24
N GLU A 32 -4.63 -4.12 17.87
CA GLU A 32 -6.03 -4.32 17.54
C GLU A 32 -6.17 -5.19 16.28
N ARG A 33 -6.97 -6.25 16.34
CA ARG A 33 -7.21 -7.12 15.19
C ARG A 33 -8.21 -6.50 14.23
N ILE A 34 -7.81 -6.36 12.97
CA ILE A 34 -8.66 -5.90 11.89
C ILE A 34 -9.47 -7.08 11.36
N THR A 35 -10.78 -6.88 11.24
CA THR A 35 -11.65 -7.85 10.57
C THR A 35 -11.52 -7.71 9.05
N TRP A 36 -10.93 -8.74 8.44
CA TRP A 36 -10.68 -8.80 7.00
C TRP A 36 -11.76 -9.60 6.26
N LEU A 37 -12.51 -8.93 5.39
CA LEU A 37 -13.63 -9.49 4.63
C LEU A 37 -13.20 -9.81 3.20
N LYS A 38 -13.93 -10.75 2.56
CA LYS A 38 -13.80 -10.96 1.11
C LYS A 38 -14.36 -9.72 0.38
N PRO A 39 -13.65 -9.14 -0.59
CA PRO A 39 -14.17 -8.04 -1.39
C PRO A 39 -15.50 -8.45 -2.04
N THR A 40 -16.49 -7.58 -1.96
CA THR A 40 -17.78 -7.75 -2.64
C THR A 40 -17.91 -6.65 -3.70
N PRO A 41 -18.27 -6.97 -4.96
CA PRO A 41 -18.44 -5.98 -6.02
C PRO A 41 -19.73 -5.17 -5.79
N ARG A 42 -19.67 -4.22 -4.85
CA ARG A 42 -20.79 -3.34 -4.46
C ARG A 42 -20.75 -1.98 -5.16
N SER A 43 -19.70 -1.69 -5.94
CA SER A 43 -19.50 -0.40 -6.58
C SER A 43 -18.68 -0.58 -7.85
N ASP A 44 -19.13 0.06 -8.93
CA ASP A 44 -18.46 -0.01 -10.23
C ASP A 44 -17.12 0.75 -10.24
N ARG A 45 -16.97 1.74 -9.35
CA ARG A 45 -15.76 2.56 -9.25
C ARG A 45 -15.29 2.69 -7.81
N VAL A 46 -14.01 2.38 -7.60
CA VAL A 46 -13.28 2.58 -6.35
C VAL A 46 -12.16 3.57 -6.58
N ARG A 47 -12.03 4.58 -5.72
CA ARG A 47 -10.91 5.53 -5.75
C ARG A 47 -9.93 5.20 -4.63
N VAL A 48 -8.66 5.00 -4.97
CA VAL A 48 -7.57 4.95 -3.99
C VAL A 48 -7.22 6.38 -3.56
N ARG A 49 -7.28 6.64 -2.25
CA ARG A 49 -7.01 7.96 -1.65
C ARG A 49 -5.61 8.04 -1.07
N ARG A 50 -5.12 6.94 -0.50
CA ARG A 50 -3.76 6.76 0.05
C ARG A 50 -3.35 5.31 -0.15
N HIS A 51 -2.06 5.04 -0.19
CA HIS A 51 -1.51 3.69 -0.28
C HIS A 51 -0.18 3.61 0.47
N THR A 52 0.19 2.41 0.89
CA THR A 52 1.53 2.12 1.40
C THR A 52 2.48 1.84 0.26
N CYS A 53 3.78 2.01 0.48
CA CYS A 53 4.80 1.66 -0.51
C CYS A 53 4.69 0.19 -0.94
N GLU A 54 4.97 -0.06 -2.21
CA GLU A 54 4.88 -1.39 -2.82
C GLU A 54 6.14 -2.25 -2.68
N CYS A 55 7.14 -1.80 -1.92
CA CYS A 55 8.37 -2.57 -1.73
C CYS A 55 8.20 -3.79 -0.81
N LYS A 56 7.03 -3.95 -0.18
CA LYS A 56 6.68 -5.10 0.68
C LYS A 56 5.62 -5.96 -0.01
N PRO A 57 5.57 -7.28 0.25
CA PRO A 57 4.56 -8.17 -0.34
C PRO A 57 3.12 -7.82 0.05
N THR A 58 2.92 -7.17 1.21
CA THR A 58 1.61 -6.70 1.66
C THR A 58 1.49 -5.20 1.46
N ILE A 59 0.48 -4.80 0.69
CA ILE A 59 0.15 -3.40 0.41
C ILE A 59 -1.21 -3.09 1.00
N TYR A 60 -1.33 -1.89 1.57
CA TYR A 60 -2.59 -1.36 2.06
C TYR A 60 -2.98 -0.11 1.30
N GLU A 61 -4.26 -0.02 0.95
CA GLU A 61 -4.84 1.11 0.26
C GLU A 61 -6.04 1.64 1.05
N LEU A 62 -6.10 2.95 1.28
CA LEU A 62 -7.31 3.60 1.77
C LEU A 62 -8.19 3.93 0.57
N CYS A 63 -9.28 3.18 0.41
CA CYS A 63 -10.20 3.28 -0.72
C CYS A 63 -11.45 4.08 -0.37
N GLN A 64 -12.07 4.70 -1.37
CA GLN A 64 -13.36 5.40 -1.26
C GLN A 64 -14.30 4.95 -2.38
N ALA A 65 -15.55 4.64 -2.02
CA ALA A 65 -16.64 4.33 -2.95
C ALA A 65 -18.00 4.62 -2.28
N GLY A 66 -18.97 5.16 -3.04
CA GLY A 66 -20.33 5.41 -2.54
C GLY A 66 -20.40 6.30 -1.29
N GLY A 67 -19.49 7.28 -1.15
CA GLY A 67 -19.39 8.14 0.04
C GLY A 67 -18.75 7.48 1.27
N LEU A 68 -18.50 6.17 1.24
CA LEU A 68 -17.85 5.41 2.30
C LEU A 68 -16.38 5.15 1.96
N LEU A 69 -15.62 4.80 2.99
CA LEU A 69 -14.22 4.43 2.87
C LEU A 69 -13.98 3.06 3.51
N PHE A 70 -12.90 2.40 3.07
CA PHE A 70 -12.47 1.10 3.57
C PHE A 70 -10.98 0.93 3.32
N VAL A 71 -10.34 0.06 4.10
CA VAL A 71 -8.95 -0.35 3.83
C VAL A 71 -8.97 -1.62 2.98
N ARG A 72 -8.23 -1.62 1.89
CA ARG A 72 -7.93 -2.82 1.10
C ARG A 72 -6.53 -3.30 1.44
N ARG A 73 -6.40 -4.60 1.72
CA ARG A 73 -5.13 -5.30 1.87
C ARG A 73 -4.91 -6.22 0.69
N THR A 74 -3.79 -6.04 0.00
CA THR A 74 -3.35 -6.89 -1.10
C THR A 74 -2.06 -7.58 -0.68
N GLU A 75 -2.10 -8.90 -0.55
CA GLU A 75 -0.93 -9.75 -0.36
C GLU A 75 -0.55 -10.32 -1.73
N ARG A 76 0.70 -10.15 -2.17
CA ARG A 76 1.15 -10.56 -3.51
C ARG A 76 1.76 -11.97 -3.58
N GLU A 77 2.06 -12.61 -2.44
CA GLU A 77 2.77 -13.89 -2.39
C GLU A 77 2.14 -14.87 -1.39
N PRO A 78 2.10 -16.19 -1.68
CA PRO A 78 2.44 -16.84 -2.95
C PRO A 78 1.37 -16.66 -4.05
N GLU A 79 0.16 -16.24 -3.68
CA GLU A 79 -0.92 -15.90 -4.60
C GLU A 79 -1.50 -14.55 -4.22
N VAL A 80 -1.99 -13.79 -5.21
CA VAL A 80 -2.59 -12.48 -4.96
C VAL A 80 -3.91 -12.65 -4.18
N LYS A 81 -3.91 -12.21 -2.91
CA LYS A 81 -5.09 -12.21 -2.05
C LYS A 81 -5.50 -10.78 -1.71
N VAL A 82 -6.74 -10.45 -2.02
CA VAL A 82 -7.33 -9.15 -1.70
C VAL A 82 -8.37 -9.33 -0.60
N ARG A 83 -8.26 -8.53 0.46
CA ARG A 83 -9.23 -8.41 1.55
C ARG A 83 -9.57 -6.96 1.78
N GLU A 84 -10.77 -6.70 2.29
CA GLU A 84 -11.23 -5.35 2.61
C GLU A 84 -11.79 -5.32 4.03
N THR A 85 -11.70 -4.17 4.70
CA THR A 85 -12.47 -3.94 5.92
C THR A 85 -13.95 -3.73 5.58
N GLU A 86 -14.79 -3.60 6.61
CA GLU A 86 -16.10 -2.99 6.41
C GLU A 86 -15.98 -1.59 5.79
N ARG A 87 -16.99 -1.20 4.99
CA ARG A 87 -17.11 0.13 4.41
C ARG A 87 -17.78 1.05 5.42
N LEU A 88 -17.04 2.05 5.90
CA LEU A 88 -17.46 2.92 6.99
C LEU A 88 -17.34 4.40 6.61
N ILE A 89 -17.98 5.24 7.40
CA ILE A 89 -17.83 6.70 7.31
C ILE A 89 -16.40 7.13 7.71
N THR A 90 -15.97 8.28 7.19
CA THR A 90 -14.61 8.83 7.36
C THR A 90 -14.11 8.82 8.80
N VAL A 91 -14.95 9.25 9.76
CA VAL A 91 -14.57 9.36 11.18
C VAL A 91 -14.21 8.02 11.81
N ARG A 92 -14.69 6.89 11.25
CA ARG A 92 -14.35 5.55 11.73
C ARG A 92 -13.13 4.95 11.01
N ILE A 93 -13.02 5.15 9.69
CA ILE A 93 -11.93 4.51 8.94
C ILE A 93 -10.59 5.23 9.07
N VAL A 94 -10.59 6.56 9.22
CA VAL A 94 -9.34 7.34 9.22
C VAL A 94 -8.50 7.01 10.46
N PRO A 95 -9.06 6.88 11.67
CA PRO A 95 -8.33 6.37 12.82
C PRO A 95 -7.79 4.95 12.60
N LEU A 96 -8.59 4.05 12.01
CA LEU A 96 -8.13 2.68 11.70
C LEU A 96 -6.93 2.69 10.74
N TRP A 97 -6.97 3.54 9.71
CA TRP A 97 -5.85 3.72 8.79
C TRP A 97 -4.58 4.20 9.51
N THR A 98 -4.71 5.18 10.41
CA THR A 98 -3.57 5.65 11.22
C THR A 98 -3.02 4.54 12.11
N LYS A 99 -3.88 3.82 12.85
CA LYS A 99 -3.47 2.69 13.70
C LYS A 99 -2.77 1.59 12.92
N LEU A 100 -3.29 1.29 11.72
CA LEU A 100 -2.65 0.34 10.82
C LEU A 100 -1.23 0.81 10.45
N LEU A 101 -1.05 2.09 10.11
CA LEU A 101 0.27 2.62 9.75
C LEU A 101 1.24 2.63 10.93
N THR A 102 0.78 2.89 12.16
CA THR A 102 1.62 2.91 13.37
C THR A 102 1.92 1.52 13.94
N GLY A 103 1.20 0.50 13.50
CA GLY A 103 1.32 -0.87 14.00
C GLY A 103 0.38 -1.20 15.15
N GLU A 104 -0.45 -0.24 15.57
CA GLU A 104 -1.49 -0.41 16.60
C GLU A 104 -2.64 -1.31 16.14
N ALA A 105 -2.81 -1.53 14.83
CA ALA A 105 -3.81 -2.44 14.29
C ALA A 105 -3.25 -3.31 13.14
N ARG A 106 -3.74 -4.55 12.99
CA ARG A 106 -3.30 -5.49 11.94
C ARG A 106 -4.38 -6.41 11.38
#